data_AF-A0A1Q6DKT8-F1
#
_entry.id   AF-A0A1Q6DKT8-F1
#
_cell.length_a   1.000
_cell.length_b   1.000
_cell.length_c   1.000
_cell.angle_alpha   90.00
_cell.angle_beta   90.00
_cell.angle_gamma   90.00
#
_symmetry.space_group_name_H-M   'P 1'
#
loop_
_entity.id
_entity.type
_entity.pdbx_description
1 polymer ?
#
loop_
_entity_poly.entity_id
_entity_poly.type
_entity_poly.pdbx_seq_one_letter_code
_entity_poly.pdbx_strand_id
1 'polypeptide(L)'
;MKRFTFEQSDDEFYTSHSGLALVGLCINRYSGLPLQISKKMKGNDVVSHTDIVRSFLGLLCLGKSDYEAISAMRNDTYFRQSLGIKNVPSAERLRQRLDEHAESLERLPSGKFATNSLIMSLAGLAYNILRFIGQLGLLGDRSPVRHSAKRRRIRTVIQELMYRAARLIETGRKLKLRFSRHCCAFDSFQAVYNRLAFG
;
A
#
# COMPACT_ATOMS: atom_id res chain seq x y z
N MET A 1 20.60 -26.77 26.47
CA MET A 1 20.05 -25.76 25.54
C MET A 1 19.29 -26.49 24.44
N LYS A 2 18.08 -26.02 24.07
CA LYS A 2 17.37 -26.57 22.91
C LYS A 2 18.11 -26.17 21.63
N ARG A 3 18.27 -27.11 20.69
CA ARG A 3 18.91 -26.86 19.39
C ARG A 3 17.85 -26.45 18.37
N PHE A 4 18.19 -25.53 17.47
CA PHE A 4 17.33 -25.11 16.38
C PHE A 4 17.59 -25.97 15.14
N THR A 5 16.52 -26.39 14.45
CA THR A 5 16.55 -26.94 13.10
C THR A 5 16.04 -25.88 12.12
N PHE A 6 16.68 -25.76 10.96
CA PHE A 6 16.32 -24.81 9.93
C PHE A 6 15.61 -25.54 8.80
N GLU A 7 14.37 -25.14 8.50
CA GLU A 7 13.55 -25.69 7.44
C GLU A 7 13.02 -24.53 6.58
N GLN A 8 12.96 -24.73 5.27
CA GLN A 8 12.39 -23.79 4.33
C GLN A 8 11.20 -24.47 3.64
N SER A 9 10.10 -23.73 3.49
CA SER A 9 8.93 -24.19 2.77
C SER A 9 8.84 -23.47 1.44
N ASP A 10 8.48 -24.20 0.39
CA ASP A 10 8.27 -23.64 -0.95
C ASP A 10 6.89 -22.96 -1.09
N ASP A 11 5.92 -23.36 -0.26
CA ASP A 11 4.52 -22.89 -0.34
C ASP A 11 4.22 -21.75 0.65
N GLU A 12 5.02 -21.59 1.71
CA GLU A 12 4.74 -20.61 2.75
C GLU A 12 5.32 -19.23 2.44
N PHE A 13 4.43 -18.30 2.06
CA PHE A 13 4.79 -16.90 1.89
C PHE A 13 4.47 -16.07 3.13
N TYR A 14 5.46 -15.32 3.61
CA TYR A 14 5.31 -14.38 4.73
C TYR A 14 5.53 -12.95 4.21
N THR A 15 4.52 -12.09 4.37
CA THR A 15 4.68 -10.66 4.12
C THR A 15 5.02 -9.94 5.42
N SER A 16 6.00 -9.03 5.35
CA SER A 16 6.36 -8.13 6.45
C SER A 16 5.47 -6.89 6.54
N HIS A 17 4.61 -6.66 5.54
CA HIS A 17 3.90 -5.41 5.34
C HIS A 17 2.40 -5.63 5.06
N SER A 18 1.75 -6.42 5.91
CA SER A 18 0.32 -6.78 5.77
C SER A 18 -0.63 -5.58 5.68
N GLY A 19 -0.30 -4.40 6.20
CA GLY A 19 -1.17 -3.21 6.05
C GLY A 19 -1.35 -2.73 4.61
N LEU A 20 -0.56 -3.22 3.65
CA LEU A 20 -0.77 -2.95 2.24
C LEU A 20 -2.16 -3.40 1.75
N ALA A 21 -2.77 -4.42 2.36
CA ALA A 21 -4.15 -4.81 2.06
C ALA A 21 -5.15 -3.69 2.40
N LEU A 22 -4.94 -2.97 3.51
CA LEU A 22 -5.78 -1.83 3.90
C LEU A 22 -5.57 -0.65 2.95
N VAL A 23 -4.31 -0.37 2.60
CA VAL A 23 -3.96 0.66 1.61
C VAL A 23 -4.59 0.37 0.25
N GLY A 24 -4.52 -0.88 -0.19
CA GLY A 24 -5.14 -1.36 -1.41
C GLY A 24 -6.63 -1.07 -1.48
N LEU A 25 -7.37 -1.36 -0.39
CA LEU A 25 -8.79 -1.03 -0.29
C LEU A 25 -9.03 0.49 -0.36
N CYS A 26 -8.25 1.29 0.36
CA CYS A 26 -8.33 2.75 0.31
C CYS A 26 -8.12 3.29 -1.11
N ILE A 27 -7.08 2.82 -1.80
CA ILE A 27 -6.76 3.24 -3.17
C ILE A 27 -7.86 2.78 -4.14
N ASN A 28 -8.29 1.53 -4.06
CA ASN A 28 -9.18 0.96 -5.07
C ASN A 28 -10.65 1.34 -4.89
N ARG A 29 -11.10 1.56 -3.66
CA ARG A 29 -12.52 1.86 -3.37
C ARG A 29 -12.80 3.33 -3.11
N TYR A 30 -11.90 4.04 -2.42
CA TYR A 30 -12.22 5.37 -1.87
C TYR A 30 -11.52 6.53 -2.57
N SER A 31 -10.45 6.29 -3.33
CA SER A 31 -9.66 7.39 -3.92
C SER A 31 -10.23 7.96 -5.23
N GLY A 32 -11.08 7.21 -5.94
CA GLY A 32 -11.51 7.55 -7.30
C GLY A 32 -10.37 7.62 -8.34
N LEU A 33 -9.14 7.24 -7.98
CA LEU A 33 -7.94 7.31 -8.82
C LEU A 33 -8.13 6.69 -10.21
N PRO A 34 -8.68 5.46 -10.34
CA PRO A 34 -8.81 4.83 -11.66
C PRO A 34 -9.64 5.67 -12.64
N LEU A 35 -10.72 6.29 -12.16
CA LEU A 35 -11.61 7.15 -12.97
C LEU A 35 -10.93 8.47 -13.37
N GLN A 36 -10.11 9.05 -12.49
CA GLN A 36 -9.40 10.29 -12.78
C GLN A 36 -8.25 10.05 -13.77
N ILE A 37 -7.52 8.94 -13.60
CA ILE A 37 -6.42 8.55 -14.48
C ILE A 37 -6.95 8.19 -15.87
N SER A 38 -8.04 7.42 -15.98
CA SER A 38 -8.62 7.05 -17.28
C SER A 38 -9.15 8.26 -18.07
N LYS A 39 -9.53 9.35 -17.38
CA LYS A 39 -9.95 10.60 -18.02
C LYS A 39 -8.78 11.44 -18.50
N LYS A 40 -7.70 11.50 -17.71
CA LYS A 40 -6.53 12.36 -17.96
C LYS A 40 -5.46 11.70 -18.84
N MET A 41 -5.32 10.39 -18.78
CA MET A 41 -4.36 9.63 -19.59
C MET A 41 -5.08 8.69 -20.53
N LYS A 42 -4.84 8.86 -21.83
CA LYS A 42 -5.34 7.97 -22.89
C LYS A 42 -4.14 7.18 -23.44
N GLY A 43 -4.25 5.86 -23.45
CA GLY A 43 -3.20 4.97 -23.95
C GLY A 43 -3.45 3.52 -23.57
N ASN A 44 -3.29 2.61 -24.53
CA ASN A 44 -3.38 1.15 -24.32
C ASN A 44 -1.98 0.56 -24.22
N ASP A 45 -1.37 0.77 -23.05
CA ASP A 45 -0.05 0.26 -22.73
C ASP A 45 -0.10 -1.11 -22.03
N VAL A 46 0.98 -1.90 -22.18
CA VAL A 46 1.13 -3.22 -21.51
C VAL A 46 1.06 -3.11 -19.99
N VAL A 47 1.52 -1.98 -19.43
CA VAL A 47 1.29 -1.60 -18.02
C VAL A 47 0.32 -0.43 -18.05
N SER A 48 -0.82 -0.56 -17.37
CA SER A 48 -1.80 0.52 -17.34
C SER A 48 -1.24 1.73 -16.58
N HIS A 49 -1.60 2.95 -16.97
CA HIS A 49 -1.23 4.15 -16.20
C HIS A 49 -1.73 4.09 -14.75
N THR A 50 -2.87 3.41 -14.54
CA THR A 50 -3.42 3.17 -13.20
C THR A 50 -2.48 2.27 -12.38
N ASP A 51 -1.87 1.26 -12.99
CA ASP A 51 -0.94 0.35 -12.32
C ASP A 51 0.35 1.07 -11.90
N ILE A 52 0.81 2.06 -12.66
CA ILE A 52 1.97 2.88 -12.32
C ILE A 52 1.70 3.71 -11.08
N VAL A 53 0.60 4.47 -11.08
CA VAL A 53 0.25 5.34 -9.96
C VAL A 53 -0.02 4.51 -8.71
N ARG A 54 -0.72 3.37 -8.85
CA ARG A 54 -0.92 2.41 -7.74
C ARG A 54 0.39 1.87 -7.21
N SER A 55 1.31 1.47 -8.08
CA SER A 55 2.63 0.95 -7.70
C SER A 55 3.42 1.99 -6.90
N PHE A 56 3.48 3.23 -7.39
CA PHE A 56 4.18 4.30 -6.69
C PHE A 56 3.51 4.66 -5.35
N LEU A 57 2.18 4.77 -5.31
CA LEU A 57 1.44 5.00 -4.06
C LEU A 57 1.67 3.89 -3.04
N GLY A 58 1.73 2.64 -3.50
CA GLY A 58 2.09 1.49 -2.66
C GLY A 58 3.47 1.65 -2.03
N LEU A 59 4.48 2.03 -2.83
CA LEU A 59 5.83 2.30 -2.33
C LEU A 59 5.85 3.44 -1.31
N LEU A 60 5.16 4.56 -1.60
CA LEU A 60 5.06 5.69 -0.69
C LEU A 60 4.38 5.30 0.64
N CYS A 61 3.36 4.44 0.59
CA CYS A 61 2.72 3.92 1.81
C CYS A 61 3.63 2.98 2.62
N LEU A 62 4.59 2.30 1.97
CA LEU A 62 5.66 1.58 2.64
C LEU A 62 6.76 2.53 3.17
N GLY A 63 6.70 3.82 2.86
CA GLY A 63 7.73 4.79 3.22
C GLY A 63 8.96 4.74 2.32
N LYS A 64 8.84 4.16 1.12
CA LYS A 64 9.89 4.12 0.10
C LYS A 64 9.57 5.18 -0.96
N SER A 65 10.41 6.20 -1.08
CA SER A 65 10.27 7.27 -2.08
C SER A 65 11.13 7.05 -3.33
N ASP A 66 12.10 6.15 -3.26
CA ASP A 66 12.98 5.80 -4.38
C ASP A 66 12.25 4.90 -5.39
N TYR A 67 12.40 5.21 -6.68
CA TYR A 67 11.85 4.39 -7.76
C TYR A 67 12.46 2.99 -7.80
N GLU A 68 13.74 2.83 -7.43
CA GLU A 68 14.42 1.53 -7.40
C GLU A 68 13.78 0.55 -6.41
N ALA A 69 13.05 1.05 -5.41
CA ALA A 69 12.32 0.21 -4.48
C ALA A 69 11.29 -0.71 -5.16
N ILE A 70 10.81 -0.35 -6.36
CA ILE A 70 9.86 -1.17 -7.12
C ILE A 70 10.49 -2.49 -7.58
N SER A 71 11.80 -2.52 -7.82
CA SER A 71 12.53 -3.69 -8.30
C SER A 71 12.38 -4.87 -7.33
N ALA A 72 12.40 -4.59 -6.03
CA ALA A 72 12.18 -5.60 -4.99
C ALA A 72 10.74 -6.14 -4.94
N MET A 73 9.77 -5.41 -5.48
CA MET A 73 8.33 -5.77 -5.45
C MET A 73 7.88 -6.53 -6.70
N ARG A 74 8.73 -6.71 -7.72
CA ARG A 74 8.34 -7.33 -9.01
C ARG A 74 7.80 -8.74 -8.85
N ASN A 75 8.40 -9.53 -7.97
CA ASN A 75 8.00 -10.92 -7.71
C ASN A 75 7.03 -11.03 -6.54
N ASP A 76 6.73 -9.94 -5.84
CA ASP A 76 5.84 -9.93 -4.69
C ASP A 76 4.37 -10.04 -5.16
N THR A 77 3.80 -11.24 -5.02
CA THR A 77 2.39 -11.51 -5.36
C THR A 77 1.45 -10.74 -4.45
N TYR A 78 1.81 -10.60 -3.18
CA TYR A 78 1.04 -9.87 -2.19
C TYR A 78 0.95 -8.38 -2.53
N PHE A 79 2.06 -7.77 -2.94
CA PHE A 79 2.10 -6.39 -3.40
C PHE A 79 1.15 -6.16 -4.58
N ARG A 80 1.22 -7.05 -5.58
CA ARG A 80 0.36 -6.99 -6.77
C ARG A 80 -1.12 -7.11 -6.44
N GLN A 81 -1.48 -8.14 -5.69
CA GLN A 81 -2.86 -8.44 -5.33
C GLN A 81 -3.45 -7.36 -4.42
N SER A 82 -2.69 -6.87 -3.44
CA SER A 82 -3.15 -5.82 -2.51
C SER A 82 -3.50 -4.54 -3.25
N LEU A 83 -2.64 -4.10 -4.17
CA LEU A 83 -2.87 -2.86 -4.92
C LEU A 83 -3.81 -3.04 -6.11
N GLY A 84 -4.13 -4.28 -6.50
CA GLY A 84 -4.97 -4.56 -7.67
C GLY A 84 -4.29 -4.20 -8.98
N ILE A 85 -2.97 -4.42 -9.06
CA ILE A 85 -2.15 -4.17 -10.25
C ILE A 85 -1.89 -5.49 -10.98
N LYS A 86 -1.89 -5.47 -12.31
CA LYS A 86 -1.61 -6.67 -13.12
C LYS A 86 -0.11 -6.86 -13.29
N ASN A 87 0.59 -5.77 -13.62
CA ASN A 87 2.01 -5.76 -13.93
C ASN A 87 2.73 -4.73 -13.06
N VAL A 88 3.80 -5.16 -12.38
CA VAL A 88 4.70 -4.25 -11.66
C VAL A 88 5.65 -3.60 -12.68
N PRO A 89 5.68 -2.26 -12.79
CA PRO A 89 6.59 -1.56 -13.71
C PRO A 89 8.05 -1.68 -13.26
N SER A 90 8.98 -1.49 -14.19
CA SER A 90 10.40 -1.24 -13.83
C SER A 90 10.57 0.17 -13.28
N ALA A 91 11.66 0.41 -12.53
CA ALA A 91 11.99 1.73 -11.99
C ALA A 91 12.05 2.79 -13.11
N GLU A 92 12.70 2.48 -14.23
CA GLU A 92 12.76 3.37 -15.40
C GLU A 92 11.39 3.68 -15.98
N ARG A 93 10.52 2.67 -16.18
CA ARG A 93 9.17 2.89 -16.71
C ARG A 93 8.30 3.69 -15.75
N LEU A 94 8.48 3.47 -14.44
CA LEU A 94 7.78 4.19 -13.39
C LEU A 94 8.17 5.66 -13.42
N ARG A 95 9.47 5.95 -13.45
CA ARG A 95 10.01 7.31 -13.52
C ARG A 95 9.61 8.02 -14.80
N GLN A 96 9.89 7.42 -15.96
CA GLN A 96 9.63 8.00 -17.27
C GLN A 96 8.16 8.37 -17.45
N ARG A 97 7.22 7.48 -17.09
CA ARG A 97 5.79 7.78 -17.25
C ARG A 97 5.24 8.77 -16.23
N LEU A 98 5.81 8.83 -15.03
CA LEU A 98 5.45 9.87 -14.07
C LEU A 98 5.97 11.23 -14.55
N ASP A 99 7.15 11.29 -15.15
CA ASP A 99 7.72 12.48 -15.77
C ASP A 99 6.88 12.94 -16.98
N GLU A 100 6.59 12.03 -17.92
CA GLU A 100 5.84 12.32 -19.16
C GLU A 100 4.41 12.85 -18.89
N HIS A 101 3.76 12.34 -17.84
CA HIS A 101 2.38 12.70 -17.54
C HIS A 101 2.21 13.59 -16.31
N ALA A 102 3.31 14.16 -15.81
CA ALA A 102 3.30 14.99 -14.62
C ALA A 102 2.29 16.13 -14.74
N GLU A 103 2.38 16.93 -15.81
CA GLU A 103 1.51 18.07 -16.06
C GLU A 103 0.03 17.68 -16.20
N SER A 104 -0.24 16.51 -16.78
CA SER A 104 -1.60 16.00 -16.97
C SER A 104 -2.23 15.55 -15.65
N LEU A 105 -1.46 14.93 -14.76
CA LEU A 105 -1.96 14.45 -13.47
C LEU A 105 -2.13 15.57 -12.45
N GLU A 106 -1.23 16.52 -12.49
CA GLU A 106 -1.21 17.67 -11.61
C GLU A 106 -2.34 18.67 -11.89
N ARG A 107 -2.57 19.55 -10.91
CA ARG A 107 -3.43 20.73 -11.07
C ARG A 107 -2.65 22.04 -10.96
N LEU A 108 -1.36 21.97 -10.63
CA LEU A 108 -0.54 23.15 -10.38
C LEU A 108 0.22 23.54 -11.66
N PRO A 109 0.18 24.83 -12.06
CA PRO A 109 0.89 25.32 -13.24
C PRO A 109 2.37 25.55 -12.90
N SER A 110 3.15 24.48 -12.75
CA SER A 110 4.60 24.57 -12.57
C SER A 110 5.32 23.78 -13.66
N GLY A 111 5.45 24.38 -14.85
CA GLY A 111 6.09 23.75 -16.02
C GLY A 111 7.58 23.43 -15.86
N LYS A 112 8.22 23.79 -14.74
CA LYS A 112 9.63 23.44 -14.43
C LYS A 112 9.77 22.36 -13.36
N PHE A 113 8.71 22.04 -12.62
CA PHE A 113 8.73 21.09 -11.50
C PHE A 113 7.49 20.17 -11.47
N ALA A 114 6.85 19.97 -12.62
CA ALA A 114 5.61 19.20 -12.71
C ALA A 114 5.75 17.81 -12.05
N THR A 115 6.87 17.09 -12.28
CA THR A 115 7.08 15.78 -11.63
C THR A 115 7.19 15.91 -10.12
N ASN A 116 7.98 16.86 -9.61
CA ASN A 116 8.19 17.01 -8.16
C ASN A 116 6.89 17.36 -7.45
N SER A 117 6.10 18.23 -8.05
CA SER A 117 4.78 18.55 -7.55
C SER A 117 3.87 17.32 -7.62
N LEU A 118 3.93 16.51 -8.69
CA LEU A 118 3.14 15.27 -8.78
C LEU A 118 3.51 14.31 -7.66
N ILE A 119 4.80 14.10 -7.44
CA ILE A 119 5.33 13.27 -6.35
C ILE A 119 4.82 13.81 -5.01
N MET A 120 4.82 15.13 -4.80
CA MET A 120 4.29 15.76 -3.59
C MET A 120 2.78 15.50 -3.42
N SER A 121 2.01 15.61 -4.49
CA SER A 121 0.57 15.32 -4.52
C SER A 121 0.29 13.86 -4.17
N LEU A 122 1.06 12.92 -4.75
CA LEU A 122 0.96 11.49 -4.45
C LEU A 122 1.42 11.16 -3.03
N ALA A 123 2.47 11.81 -2.54
CA ALA A 123 2.93 11.67 -1.15
C ALA A 123 1.89 12.20 -0.16
N GLY A 124 1.23 13.32 -0.46
CA GLY A 124 0.10 13.85 0.31
C GLY A 124 -1.07 12.88 0.35
N LEU A 125 -1.38 12.23 -0.77
CA LEU A 125 -2.42 11.19 -0.83
C LEU A 125 -2.03 9.96 0.00
N ALA A 126 -0.80 9.46 -0.13
CA ALA A 126 -0.30 8.34 0.67
C ALA A 126 -0.34 8.67 2.18
N TYR A 127 0.10 9.87 2.57
CA TYR A 127 -0.01 10.37 3.93
C TYR A 127 -1.46 10.34 4.43
N ASN A 128 -2.41 10.83 3.62
CA ASN A 128 -3.82 10.87 3.98
C ASN A 128 -4.42 9.47 4.13
N ILE A 129 -4.05 8.53 3.25
CA ILE A 129 -4.46 7.12 3.33
C ILE A 129 -3.96 6.49 4.63
N LEU A 130 -2.66 6.63 4.93
CA LEU A 130 -2.09 6.10 6.17
C LEU A 130 -2.74 6.75 7.40
N ARG A 131 -2.94 8.06 7.37
CA ARG A 131 -3.60 8.79 8.46
C ARG A 131 -5.03 8.29 8.68
N PHE A 132 -5.79 8.08 7.62
CA PHE A 132 -7.16 7.58 7.68
C PHE A 132 -7.22 6.18 8.28
N ILE A 133 -6.37 5.26 7.80
CA ILE A 133 -6.24 3.91 8.37
C ILE A 133 -5.90 3.98 9.86
N GLY A 134 -4.96 4.85 10.25
CA GLY A 134 -4.59 5.05 11.64
C GLY A 134 -5.73 5.58 12.51
N GLN A 135 -6.57 6.48 11.99
CA GLN A 135 -7.74 7.00 12.70
C GLN A 135 -8.80 5.92 12.91
N LEU A 136 -9.02 5.05 11.91
CA LEU A 136 -9.97 3.94 12.03
C LEU A 136 -9.46 2.84 12.96
N GLY A 137 -8.16 2.52 12.93
CA GLY A 137 -7.60 1.36 13.62
C GLY A 137 -7.06 1.64 15.02
N LEU A 138 -6.48 2.81 15.27
CA LEU A 138 -5.65 3.03 16.47
C LEU A 138 -6.25 3.99 17.52
N LEU A 139 -7.49 4.43 17.31
CA LEU A 139 -8.21 5.33 18.22
C LEU A 139 -9.30 4.64 19.04
N GLY A 140 -9.72 3.42 18.68
CA GLY A 140 -10.75 2.66 19.38
C GLY A 140 -10.21 1.75 20.49
N ASP A 141 -11.11 1.14 21.25
CA ASP A 141 -10.79 0.28 22.40
C ASP A 141 -10.01 -0.99 22.01
N ARG A 142 -10.14 -1.43 20.75
CA ARG A 142 -9.42 -2.58 20.19
C ARG A 142 -8.02 -2.24 19.67
N SER A 143 -7.54 -1.02 19.91
CA SER A 143 -6.22 -0.54 19.49
C SER A 143 -5.10 -1.28 20.23
N PRO A 144 -4.03 -1.73 19.53
CA PRO A 144 -2.83 -2.24 20.20
C PRO A 144 -2.15 -1.17 21.06
N VAL A 145 -2.39 0.12 20.76
CA VAL A 145 -1.80 1.25 21.47
C VAL A 145 -2.70 1.66 22.64
N ARG A 146 -2.23 1.34 23.85
CA ARG A 146 -3.00 1.43 25.11
C ARG A 146 -3.31 2.86 25.59
N HIS A 147 -2.53 3.86 25.19
CA HIS A 147 -2.76 5.24 25.65
C HIS A 147 -3.83 5.92 24.82
N SER A 148 -4.86 6.48 25.45
CA SER A 148 -5.88 7.29 24.78
C SER A 148 -5.24 8.46 24.03
N ALA A 149 -5.64 8.67 22.77
CA ALA A 149 -5.22 9.84 22.00
C ALA A 149 -6.31 10.24 21.03
N LYS A 150 -6.37 11.53 20.68
CA LYS A 150 -7.24 12.05 19.60
C LYS A 150 -6.62 11.86 18.21
N ARG A 151 -5.30 11.66 18.14
CA ARG A 151 -4.53 11.50 16.90
C ARG A 151 -3.30 10.62 17.13
N ARG A 152 -2.92 9.82 16.14
CA ARG A 152 -1.66 9.07 16.12
C ARG A 152 -0.66 9.67 15.14
N ARG A 153 0.63 9.58 15.49
CA ARG A 153 1.72 9.88 14.56
C ARG A 153 1.77 8.79 13.50
N ILE A 154 2.12 9.15 12.26
CA ILE A 154 2.19 8.18 11.15
C ILE A 154 3.20 7.07 11.44
N ARG A 155 4.31 7.38 12.11
CA ARG A 155 5.27 6.36 12.56
C ARG A 155 4.59 5.22 13.31
N THR A 156 3.64 5.54 14.19
CA THR A 156 2.88 4.54 14.93
C THR A 156 1.96 3.73 14.03
N VAL A 157 1.29 4.37 13.07
CA VAL A 157 0.47 3.65 12.06
C VAL A 157 1.32 2.67 11.26
N ILE A 158 2.49 3.14 10.82
CA ILE A 158 3.44 2.35 10.04
C ILE A 158 3.92 1.14 10.84
N GLN A 159 4.29 1.31 12.11
CA GLN A 159 4.77 0.21 12.95
C GLN A 159 3.66 -0.76 13.37
N GLU A 160 2.47 -0.23 13.70
CA GLU A 160 1.41 -1.03 14.30
C GLU A 160 0.51 -1.72 13.28
N LEU A 161 0.29 -1.11 12.11
CA LEU A 161 -0.64 -1.60 11.08
C LEU A 161 0.04 -1.92 9.75
N MET A 162 1.01 -1.11 9.28
CA MET A 162 1.68 -1.38 8.01
C MET A 162 2.65 -2.55 8.10
N TYR A 163 3.66 -2.44 8.97
CA TYR A 163 4.73 -3.42 9.12
C TYR A 163 4.38 -4.50 10.14
N ARG A 164 3.29 -5.22 9.90
CA ARG A 164 2.94 -6.43 10.64
C ARG A 164 3.18 -7.65 9.77
N ALA A 165 3.96 -8.59 10.31
CA ALA A 165 4.19 -9.87 9.67
C ALA A 165 2.90 -10.70 9.66
N ALA A 166 2.55 -11.22 8.48
CA ALA A 166 1.45 -12.15 8.31
C ALA A 166 1.83 -13.21 7.29
N ARG A 167 1.34 -14.44 7.50
CA ARG A 167 1.41 -15.50 6.51
C ARG A 167 0.31 -15.27 5.48
N LEU A 168 0.68 -15.20 4.21
CA LEU A 168 -0.28 -15.23 3.12
C LEU A 168 -0.65 -16.69 2.84
N ILE A 169 -1.94 -16.96 2.78
CA ILE A 169 -2.48 -18.26 2.40
C ILE A 169 -3.42 -18.02 1.23
N GLU A 170 -3.02 -18.52 0.07
CA GLU A 170 -3.86 -18.53 -1.12
C GLU A 170 -4.67 -19.83 -1.11
N THR A 171 -5.99 -19.74 -1.24
CA THR A 171 -6.86 -20.92 -1.32
C THR A 171 -7.91 -20.68 -2.39
N GLY A 172 -7.73 -21.30 -3.57
CA GLY A 172 -8.56 -21.07 -4.73
C GLY A 172 -8.52 -19.60 -5.16
N ARG A 173 -9.66 -18.91 -5.13
CA ARG A 173 -9.77 -17.47 -5.45
C ARG A 173 -9.77 -16.56 -4.21
N LYS A 174 -9.40 -17.08 -3.04
CA LYS A 174 -9.41 -16.32 -1.77
C LYS A 174 -7.99 -16.16 -1.25
N LEU A 175 -7.68 -14.95 -0.80
CA LEU A 175 -6.46 -14.61 -0.10
C LEU A 175 -6.76 -14.46 1.38
N LYS A 176 -5.95 -15.10 2.22
CA LYS A 176 -6.07 -15.01 3.68
C LYS A 176 -4.75 -14.53 4.27
N LEU A 177 -4.81 -13.52 5.12
CA LEU A 177 -3.69 -13.10 5.95
C LEU A 177 -3.85 -13.72 7.34
N ARG A 178 -2.95 -14.65 7.67
CA ARG A 178 -2.90 -15.30 8.98
C ARG A 178 -1.84 -14.62 9.83
N PHE A 179 -2.27 -13.96 10.89
CA PHE A 179 -1.39 -13.35 11.89
C PHE A 179 -0.97 -14.37 12.96
N SER A 180 0.10 -14.04 13.70
CA SER A 180 0.53 -14.85 14.84
C SER A 180 -0.48 -14.77 15.99
N ARG A 181 -0.52 -15.81 16.84
CA ARG A 181 -1.40 -15.89 18.02
C ARG A 181 -1.26 -14.68 18.96
N HIS A 182 -0.10 -14.06 18.99
CA HIS A 182 0.23 -12.98 19.92
C HIS A 182 0.23 -11.60 19.24
N CYS A 183 -0.28 -11.49 18.02
CA CYS A 183 -0.36 -10.20 17.33
C CYS A 183 -1.44 -9.30 17.98
N CYS A 184 -1.00 -8.32 18.77
CA CYS A 184 -1.89 -7.35 19.41
C CYS A 184 -2.66 -6.45 18.43
N ALA A 185 -2.15 -6.30 17.20
CA ALA A 185 -2.78 -5.46 16.19
C ALA A 185 -3.91 -6.17 15.41
N PHE A 186 -4.12 -7.47 15.63
CA PHE A 186 -5.06 -8.28 14.85
C PHE A 186 -6.49 -7.74 14.92
N ASP A 187 -7.02 -7.47 16.12
CA ASP A 187 -8.40 -7.02 16.29
C ASP A 187 -8.65 -5.66 15.62
N SER A 188 -7.69 -4.75 15.75
CA SER A 188 -7.69 -3.47 15.04
C SER A 188 -7.64 -3.66 13.53
N PHE A 189 -6.74 -4.51 13.05
CA PHE A 189 -6.57 -4.77 11.63
C PHE A 189 -7.84 -5.33 11.01
N GLN A 190 -8.45 -6.33 11.66
CA GLN A 190 -9.68 -6.97 11.21
C GLN A 190 -10.85 -5.97 11.22
N ALA A 191 -10.98 -5.14 12.26
CA ALA A 191 -12.03 -4.13 12.33
C ALA A 191 -11.91 -3.09 11.19
N VAL A 192 -10.70 -2.59 10.93
CA VAL A 192 -10.46 -1.65 9.83
C VAL A 192 -10.71 -2.31 8.48
N TYR A 193 -10.19 -3.52 8.28
CA TYR A 193 -10.40 -4.26 7.03
C TYR A 193 -11.88 -4.46 6.75
N ASN A 194 -12.65 -4.94 7.73
CA ASN A 194 -14.09 -5.16 7.55
C ASN A 194 -14.83 -3.86 7.23
N ARG A 195 -14.46 -2.76 7.88
CA ARG A 195 -15.06 -1.45 7.61
C ARG A 195 -14.73 -0.92 6.21
N LEU A 196 -13.52 -1.14 5.70
CA LEU A 196 -13.12 -0.71 4.35
C LEU A 196 -13.64 -1.66 3.25
N ALA A 197 -13.74 -2.96 3.55
CA ALA A 197 -14.14 -3.99 2.59
C ALA A 197 -15.65 -4.18 2.50
N PHE A 198 -16.41 -3.94 3.58
CA PHE A 198 -17.85 -4.19 3.63
C PHE A 198 -18.69 -2.99 4.08
N GLY A 199 -18.07 -1.93 4.59
CA GLY A 199 -18.74 -0.66 4.91
C GLY A 199 -18.87 0.25 3.70
#